data_AF-A0A6B1GGA9-F1
#
_entry.id   AF-A0A6B1GGA9-F1
#
_cell.length_a   1.000
_cell.length_b   1.000
_cell.length_c   1.000
_cell.angle_alpha   90.00
_cell.angle_beta   90.00
_cell.angle_gamma   90.00
#
_symmetry.space_group_name_H-M   'P 1'
#
loop_
_entity.id
_entity.type
_entity.pdbx_description
1 polymer ?
#
loop_
_entity_poly.entity_id
_entity_poly.type
_entity_poly.pdbx_seq_one_letter_code
_entity_poly.pdbx_strand_id
1 'polypeptide(L)'
;MYGFYCLEACIVAAALHLGQERPGGHREKADTAEVLTEEHDLPDIDGLLRDLNEMRKHEAYGDVDPPDGLSAEEVAAEVEEYVESVGALLQS
;
A
#
# COMPACT_ATOMS: atom_id res chain seq x y z
N MET A 1 -9.81 4.18 5.23
CA MET A 1 -9.46 2.94 5.98
C MET A 1 -9.32 1.67 5.13
N TYR A 2 -10.33 1.22 4.36
CA TYR A 2 -10.27 -0.09 3.67
C TYR A 2 -9.13 -0.22 2.64
N GLY A 3 -8.90 0.80 1.81
CA GLY A 3 -7.81 0.81 0.82
C GLY A 3 -6.43 0.64 1.47
N PHE A 4 -6.16 1.34 2.57
CA PHE A 4 -4.89 1.24 3.30
C PHE A 4 -4.56 -0.21 3.69
N TYR A 5 -5.50 -0.88 4.38
CA TYR A 5 -5.27 -2.26 4.82
C TYR A 5 -5.25 -3.26 3.66
N CYS A 6 -5.93 -2.96 2.55
CA CYS A 6 -5.87 -3.76 1.34
C CYS A 6 -4.45 -3.72 0.74
N LEU A 7 -3.86 -2.53 0.59
CA LEU A 7 -2.48 -2.36 0.12
C LEU A 7 -1.49 -3.08 1.03
N GLU A 8 -1.61 -2.90 2.35
CA GLU A 8 -0.74 -3.60 3.30
C GLU A 8 -0.82 -5.13 3.21
N ALA A 9 -2.02 -5.67 2.98
CA ALA A 9 -2.19 -7.10 2.78
C ALA A 9 -1.54 -7.57 1.47
N CYS A 10 -1.64 -6.77 0.41
CA CYS A 10 -1.02 -7.06 -0.89
C CYS A 10 0.50 -7.03 -0.81
N ILE A 11 1.09 -6.03 -0.15
CA ILE A 11 2.54 -5.95 0.11
C ILE A 11 3.02 -7.21 0.84
N VAL A 12 2.33 -7.60 1.92
CA VAL A 12 2.67 -8.82 2.67
C VAL A 12 2.56 -10.07 1.78
N ALA A 13 1.52 -10.17 0.96
CA ALA A 13 1.33 -11.30 0.07
C ALA A 13 2.45 -11.40 -1.00
N ALA A 14 2.79 -10.28 -1.63
CA ALA A 14 3.86 -10.20 -2.61
C ALA A 14 5.23 -10.56 -2.00
N ALA A 15 5.57 -9.98 -0.85
CA ALA A 15 6.82 -10.27 -0.14
C ALA A 15 6.95 -11.77 0.20
N LEU A 16 5.87 -12.37 0.74
CA LEU A 16 5.85 -13.80 1.07
C LEU A 16 5.98 -14.68 -0.17
N HIS A 17 5.33 -14.33 -1.28
CA HIS A 17 5.42 -15.07 -2.53
C HIS A 17 6.85 -15.05 -3.11
N LEU A 18 7.54 -13.91 -2.97
CA LEU A 18 8.93 -13.73 -3.40
C LEU A 18 9.96 -14.32 -2.42
N GLY A 19 9.51 -14.98 -1.34
CA GLY A 19 10.37 -15.62 -0.36
C GLY A 19 11.06 -14.65 0.61
N GLN A 20 10.60 -13.41 0.69
CA GLN A 20 11.07 -12.42 1.65
C GLN A 20 10.46 -12.65 3.04
N GLU A 21 11.07 -12.09 4.09
CA GLU A 21 10.50 -12.12 5.44
C GLU A 21 9.20 -11.31 5.48
N ARG A 22 8.25 -11.74 6.32
CA ARG A 22 6.98 -11.03 6.49
C ARG A 22 7.23 -9.66 7.14
N PRO A 23 6.91 -8.53 6.47
CA PRO A 23 6.97 -7.23 7.12
C PRO A 23 5.89 -7.13 8.20
N GLY A 24 6.26 -6.65 9.38
CA GLY A 24 5.38 -6.55 10.53
C GLY A 24 4.64 -5.21 10.57
N GLY A 25 5.40 -4.14 10.83
CA GLY A 25 4.86 -2.79 11.08
C GLY A 25 4.47 -2.02 9.81
N HIS A 26 3.69 -0.95 9.97
CA HIS A 26 3.32 -0.04 8.86
C HIS A 26 4.56 0.51 8.12
N ARG A 27 5.62 0.83 8.88
CA ARG A 27 6.89 1.30 8.32
C ARG A 27 7.58 0.21 7.50
N GLU A 28 7.74 -0.97 8.07
CA GLU A 28 8.39 -2.11 7.37
C GLU A 28 7.65 -2.48 6.09
N LYS A 29 6.32 -2.35 6.07
CA LYS A 29 5.52 -2.56 4.86
C LYS A 29 5.72 -1.46 3.82
N ALA A 30 5.87 -0.20 4.23
CA ALA A 30 6.22 0.88 3.30
C ALA A 30 7.62 0.66 2.70
N ASP A 31 8.61 0.34 3.55
CA ASP A 31 9.97 0.00 3.10
C ASP A 31 9.94 -1.21 2.12
N THR A 32 9.08 -2.20 2.38
CA THR A 32 8.88 -3.34 1.47
C THR A 32 8.20 -2.94 0.16
N ALA A 33 7.24 -2.01 0.18
CA ALA A 33 6.57 -1.54 -1.03
C ALA A 33 7.54 -0.82 -1.98
N GLU A 34 8.48 -0.06 -1.45
CA GLU A 34 9.58 0.56 -2.21
C GLU A 34 10.42 -0.51 -2.92
N VAL A 35 10.88 -1.53 -2.17
CA VAL A 35 11.63 -2.66 -2.73
C VAL A 35 10.83 -3.40 -3.82
N LEU A 36 9.54 -3.65 -3.59
CA LEU A 36 8.69 -4.32 -4.58
C LEU A 36 8.52 -3.52 -5.88
N THR A 37 8.49 -2.19 -5.78
CA THR A 37 8.45 -1.29 -6.94
C THR A 37 9.76 -1.36 -7.71
N GLU A 38 10.90 -1.27 -7.01
CA GLU A 38 12.23 -1.23 -7.61
C GLU A 38 12.69 -2.57 -8.21
N GLU A 39 12.44 -3.68 -7.51
CA GLU A 39 13.00 -5.00 -7.86
C GLU A 39 12.03 -5.89 -8.64
N HIS A 40 10.72 -5.60 -8.57
CA HIS A 40 9.68 -6.48 -9.11
C HIS A 40 8.67 -5.75 -10.02
N ASP A 41 8.97 -4.51 -10.42
CA ASP A 41 8.17 -3.69 -11.34
C ASP A 41 6.70 -3.53 -10.88
N LEU A 42 6.43 -3.61 -9.58
CA LEU A 42 5.09 -3.29 -9.06
C LEU A 42 4.83 -1.78 -9.13
N PRO A 43 3.55 -1.35 -9.23
CA PRO A 43 3.22 0.07 -9.23
C PRO A 43 3.71 0.77 -7.96
N ASP A 44 4.26 1.96 -8.12
CA ASP A 44 4.67 2.82 -7.00
C ASP A 44 3.44 3.32 -6.25
N ILE A 45 3.33 2.90 -4.98
CA ILE A 45 2.22 3.26 -4.09
C ILE A 45 2.69 4.01 -2.84
N ASP A 46 3.94 4.51 -2.78
CA ASP A 46 4.45 5.16 -1.55
C ASP A 46 3.60 6.38 -1.17
N GLY A 47 3.32 7.25 -2.15
CA GLY A 47 2.46 8.42 -1.96
C GLY A 47 1.07 8.05 -1.45
N LEU A 48 0.41 7.11 -2.13
CA LEU A 48 -0.92 6.64 -1.76
C LEU A 48 -0.95 5.98 -0.36
N LEU A 49 0.04 5.12 -0.07
CA LEU A 49 0.13 4.42 1.21
C LEU A 49 0.35 5.40 2.36
N ARG A 50 1.17 6.44 2.15
CA ARG A 50 1.39 7.52 3.10
C ARG A 50 0.12 8.32 3.33
N ASP A 51 -0.51 8.82 2.28
CA ASP A 51 -1.71 9.66 2.39
C ASP A 51 -2.86 8.90 3.08
N LEU A 52 -3.05 7.62 2.74
CA LEU A 52 -4.05 6.78 3.39
C LEU A 52 -3.72 6.48 4.86
N ASN A 53 -2.44 6.41 5.23
CA ASN A 53 -2.03 6.27 6.64
C ASN A 53 -2.23 7.57 7.43
N GLU A 54 -1.98 8.73 6.82
CA GLU A 54 -2.27 10.05 7.41
C GLU A 54 -3.78 10.20 7.64
N MET A 55 -4.61 9.88 6.64
CA MET A 55 -6.06 9.85 6.77
C MET A 55 -6.52 8.89 7.87
N ARG A 56 -5.92 7.70 7.97
CA ARG A 56 -6.21 6.74 9.05
C ARG A 56 -5.88 7.31 10.44
N LYS A 57 -4.75 8.02 10.58
CA LYS A 57 -4.38 8.67 11.86
C LYS A 57 -5.34 9.80 12.21
N HIS A 58 -5.72 10.62 11.23
CA HIS A 58 -6.74 11.65 11.38
C HIS A 58 -8.06 11.04 11.91
N GLU A 59 -8.56 9.99 11.27
CA GLU A 59 -9.80 9.31 11.69
C GLU A 59 -9.71 8.67 13.09
N ALA A 60 -8.55 8.13 13.46
CA ALA A 60 -8.36 7.38 14.71
C ALA A 60 -8.08 8.29 15.92
N TYR A 61 -7.30 9.35 15.73
CA TYR A 61 -6.73 10.15 16.82
C TYR A 61 -7.06 11.63 16.72
N GLY A 62 -7.44 12.13 15.52
CA GLY A 62 -7.78 13.53 15.29
C GLY A 62 -6.62 14.52 15.46
N ASP A 63 -5.38 14.02 15.47
CA ASP A 63 -4.16 14.78 15.76
C ASP A 63 -3.29 15.07 14.53
N VAL A 64 -3.65 14.51 13.37
CA VAL A 64 -3.05 14.77 12.06
C VAL A 64 -4.12 15.38 11.17
N ASP A 65 -3.80 16.41 10.38
CA ASP A 65 -4.73 16.92 9.37
C ASP A 65 -4.93 15.89 8.26
N PRO A 66 -6.13 15.79 7.66
CA PRO A 66 -6.33 14.91 6.52
C PRO A 66 -5.50 15.41 5.33
N PRO A 67 -4.97 14.52 4.49
CA PRO A 67 -4.22 14.91 3.30
C PRO A 67 -5.11 15.74 2.36
N ASP A 68 -4.53 16.81 1.81
CA ASP A 68 -5.21 17.67 0.85
C ASP A 68 -5.44 16.93 -0.47
N GLY A 69 -6.67 16.94 -0.97
CA GLY A 69 -6.94 16.62 -2.38
C GLY A 69 -7.00 15.14 -2.76
N LEU A 70 -7.17 14.20 -1.82
CA LEU A 70 -7.46 12.81 -2.18
C LEU A 70 -8.84 12.67 -2.86
N SER A 71 -8.84 12.36 -4.15
CA SER A 71 -10.05 11.92 -4.85
C SER A 71 -10.35 10.47 -4.49
N ALA A 72 -11.59 10.18 -4.11
CA ALA A 72 -12.03 8.81 -3.85
C ALA A 72 -11.93 7.92 -5.11
N GLU A 73 -12.07 8.50 -6.30
CA GLU A 73 -11.95 7.80 -7.57
C GLU A 73 -10.49 7.46 -7.88
N GLU A 74 -9.57 8.40 -7.70
CA GLU A 74 -8.13 8.18 -7.93
C GLU A 74 -7.58 7.14 -6.95
N VAL A 75 -7.93 7.27 -5.67
CA VAL A 75 -7.58 6.27 -4.64
C VAL A 75 -8.10 4.87 -5.01
N ALA A 76 -9.33 4.77 -5.51
CA ALA A 76 -9.88 3.47 -5.89
C ALA A 76 -9.14 2.87 -7.09
N ALA A 77 -8.86 3.68 -8.11
CA ALA A 77 -8.14 3.25 -9.30
C ALA A 77 -6.72 2.77 -8.99
N GLU A 78 -5.96 3.51 -8.18
CA GLU A 78 -4.59 3.13 -7.80
C GLU A 78 -4.56 1.87 -6.91
N VAL A 79 -5.53 1.72 -5.99
CA VAL A 79 -5.67 0.49 -5.21
C VAL A 79 -5.98 -0.70 -6.11
N GLU A 80 -6.89 -0.55 -7.07
CA GLU A 80 -7.24 -1.60 -8.03
C GLU A 80 -6.03 -2.00 -8.88
N GLU A 81 -5.29 -1.04 -9.43
CA GLU A 81 -4.08 -1.29 -10.24
C GLU A 81 -3.01 -2.07 -9.45
N TYR A 82 -2.77 -1.69 -8.20
CA TYR A 82 -1.80 -2.39 -7.36
C TYR A 82 -2.25 -3.82 -7.02
N VAL A 83 -3.52 -4.00 -6.69
CA VAL A 83 -4.11 -5.33 -6.41
C VAL A 83 -4.03 -6.23 -7.64
N GLU A 84 -4.29 -5.71 -8.84
CA GLU A 84 -4.19 -6.47 -10.08
C GLU A 84 -2.75 -6.88 -10.38
N SER A 85 -1.80 -5.96 -10.22
CA SER A 85 -0.36 -6.20 -10.41
C SER A 85 0.18 -7.26 -9.44
N VAL A 86 -0.19 -7.19 -8.16
CA VAL A 86 0.13 -8.25 -7.19
C VAL A 86 -0.57 -9.55 -7.56
N GLY A 87 -1.84 -9.50 -7.96
CA GLY A 87 -2.59 -10.68 -8.42
C GLY A 87 -1.92 -11.40 -9.59
N ALA A 88 -1.35 -10.65 -10.53
CA ALA A 88 -0.57 -11.19 -11.65
C ALA A 88 0.75 -11.80 -11.19
N LEU A 89 1.48 -11.11 -10.30
CA LEU A 89 2.72 -11.62 -9.69
C LEU A 89 2.49 -12.98 -9.01
N LEU A 90 1.44 -13.09 -8.20
CA LEU A 90 1.12 -14.33 -7.46
C LEU A 90 0.75 -15.52 -8.34
N GLN A 91 0.46 -15.30 -9.63
CA GLN A 91 0.11 -16.33 -10.61
C GLN A 91 1.30 -16.73 -11.51
N SER A 92 2.46 -16.09 -11.35
CA SER A 92 3.70 -16.44 -12.05
C SER A 92 4.42 -17.64 -11.42
#